data_AF-A0A930TS89-F1
#
_entry.id   AF-A0A930TS89-F1
#
_cell.length_a   1.000
_cell.length_b   1.000
_cell.length_c   1.000
_cell.angle_alpha   90.00
_cell.angle_beta   90.00
_cell.angle_gamma   90.00
#
_symmetry.space_group_name_H-M   'P 1'
#
loop_
_entity.id
_entity.type
_entity.pdbx_description
1 polymer ?
#
loop_
_entity_poly.entity_id
_entity_poly.type
_entity_poly.pdbx_seq_one_letter_code
_entity_poly.pdbx_strand_id
1 'polypeptide(L)'
;MTQLPTDLDGAIAQAKQATQAALADGYSRLQVELLFPELKVMPVAQTFLAPFEDLESKLRVIFPDAGAAALARRDWGEKPYAIRGIRDMNSEIQPEETLIIFVEPSSVEVQEVEAFCTAAGDRPVVLLNPRLEDVATIGIGYAGRQLRERFLSLFDSCYYLRPMEGAVIFRCYPSPWQVFLEGEDGEYTLIAEQPSKPIGDDLTRLLMQATGEGGNESDTPITPVRKPGLLSGLQNFLRALSQ
;
A
#
# COMPACT_ATOMS: atom_id res chain seq x y z
N MET A 1 14.44 -14.21 -0.01
CA MET A 1 13.11 -13.94 0.56
C MET A 1 13.23 -12.72 1.45
N THR A 2 12.38 -11.71 1.25
CA THR A 2 12.32 -10.55 2.14
C THR A 2 11.64 -10.96 3.45
N GLN A 3 12.21 -10.58 4.59
CA GLN A 3 11.63 -10.84 5.91
C GLN A 3 10.51 -9.83 6.22
N LEU A 4 9.54 -10.22 7.05
CA LEU A 4 8.56 -9.25 7.56
C LEU A 4 9.27 -8.16 8.38
N PRO A 5 8.89 -6.88 8.22
CA PRO A 5 9.44 -5.82 9.04
C PRO A 5 8.92 -5.94 10.47
N THR A 6 9.77 -5.60 11.44
CA THR A 6 9.46 -5.65 12.87
C THR A 6 9.01 -4.31 13.43
N ASP A 7 9.36 -3.21 12.76
CA ASP A 7 8.97 -1.84 13.09
C ASP A 7 8.43 -1.05 11.86
N LEU A 8 7.80 0.11 12.08
CA LEU A 8 7.32 0.96 10.98
C LEU A 8 8.49 1.47 10.12
N ASP A 9 9.62 1.82 10.74
CA ASP A 9 10.79 2.33 10.03
C ASP A 9 11.37 1.28 9.07
N GLY A 10 11.43 0.01 9.51
CA GLY A 10 11.78 -1.14 8.70
C GLY A 10 10.80 -1.36 7.55
N ALA A 11 9.49 -1.21 7.80
CA ALA A 11 8.49 -1.28 6.73
C ALA A 11 8.67 -0.17 5.69
N ILE A 12 8.98 1.06 6.12
CA ILE A 12 9.27 2.18 5.22
C ILE A 12 10.59 1.94 4.46
N ALA A 13 11.61 1.38 5.11
CA ALA A 13 12.88 1.03 4.49
C ALA A 13 12.71 -0.02 3.39
N GLN A 14 11.92 -1.06 3.64
CA GLN A 14 11.58 -2.06 2.64
C GLN A 14 10.76 -1.46 1.50
N ALA A 15 9.78 -0.60 1.80
CA ALA A 15 8.99 0.08 0.78
C ALA A 15 9.87 0.90 -0.18
N LYS A 16 10.83 1.68 0.36
CA LYS A 16 11.82 2.42 -0.43
C LYS A 16 12.59 1.51 -1.38
N GLN A 17 13.19 0.45 -0.83
CA GLN A 17 14.01 -0.48 -1.61
C GLN A 17 13.19 -1.18 -2.70
N ALA A 18 11.98 -1.62 -2.36
CA ALA A 18 11.07 -2.26 -3.31
C ALA A 18 10.67 -1.32 -4.45
N THR A 19 10.35 -0.06 -4.15
CA THR A 19 10.01 0.95 -5.17
C THR A 19 11.21 1.28 -6.05
N GLN A 20 12.40 1.50 -5.48
CA GLN A 20 13.61 1.78 -6.25
C GLN A 20 13.98 0.61 -7.17
N ALA A 21 13.90 -0.63 -6.68
CA ALA A 21 14.17 -1.82 -7.48
C ALA A 21 13.17 -1.97 -8.63
N ALA A 22 11.87 -1.80 -8.37
CA ALA A 22 10.85 -1.88 -9.41
C ALA A 22 11.02 -0.78 -10.48
N LEU A 23 11.32 0.46 -10.07
CA LEU A 23 11.62 1.55 -11.01
C LEU A 23 12.87 1.24 -11.86
N ALA A 24 13.92 0.68 -11.25
CA ALA A 24 15.15 0.30 -11.96
C ALA A 24 14.91 -0.82 -12.99
N ASP A 25 13.98 -1.73 -12.70
CA ASP A 25 13.55 -2.80 -13.62
C ASP A 25 12.54 -2.32 -14.67
N GLY A 26 12.22 -1.02 -14.72
CA GLY A 26 11.43 -0.38 -15.78
C GLY A 26 9.93 -0.31 -15.52
N TYR A 27 9.46 -0.67 -14.32
CA TYR A 27 8.05 -0.49 -13.96
C TYR A 27 7.73 1.00 -13.83
N SER A 28 6.69 1.46 -14.52
CA SER A 28 6.33 2.89 -14.58
C SER A 28 5.05 3.26 -13.83
N ARG A 29 4.28 2.29 -13.35
CA ARG A 29 3.03 2.50 -12.62
C ARG A 29 3.07 1.67 -11.36
N LEU A 30 3.42 2.31 -10.24
CA LEU A 30 3.69 1.60 -9.00
C LEU A 30 2.74 2.03 -7.89
N GLN A 31 2.40 1.07 -7.05
CA GLN A 31 1.61 1.27 -5.85
C GLN A 31 2.37 0.74 -4.62
N VAL A 32 2.36 1.55 -3.56
CA VAL A 32 2.95 1.27 -2.25
C VAL A 32 1.86 1.41 -1.20
N GLU A 33 1.58 0.35 -0.43
CA GLU A 33 0.51 0.34 0.56
C GLU A 33 1.00 -0.17 1.92
N LEU A 34 1.05 0.73 2.91
CA LEU A 34 1.26 0.40 4.31
C LEU A 34 -0.10 0.50 5.04
N LEU A 35 -0.77 -0.62 5.24
CA LEU A 35 -2.16 -0.65 5.75
C LEU A 35 -2.22 -0.90 7.26
N PHE A 36 -1.54 -0.04 8.01
CA PHE A 36 -1.62 -0.02 9.47
C PHE A 36 -2.82 0.80 9.94
N PRO A 37 -3.56 0.32 10.95
CA PRO A 37 -4.56 1.15 11.63
C PRO A 37 -3.93 2.46 12.13
N GLU A 38 -4.65 3.56 11.94
CA GLU A 38 -4.25 4.90 12.41
C GLU A 38 -2.92 5.43 11.84
N LEU A 39 -2.42 4.85 10.73
CA LEU A 39 -1.21 5.32 10.09
C LEU A 39 -1.33 6.78 9.68
N LYS A 40 -0.37 7.60 10.15
CA LYS A 40 -0.19 8.96 9.66
C LYS A 40 0.66 8.90 8.40
N VAL A 41 0.06 9.07 7.23
CA VAL A 41 0.77 8.96 5.94
C VAL A 41 1.76 10.12 5.74
N MET A 42 1.50 11.31 6.29
CA MET A 42 2.36 12.48 6.08
C MET A 42 3.81 12.28 6.59
N PRO A 43 4.08 11.83 7.84
CA PRO A 43 5.44 11.48 8.25
C PRO A 43 6.04 10.31 7.47
N VAL A 44 5.23 9.29 7.15
CA VAL A 44 5.66 8.14 6.34
C VAL A 44 6.16 8.60 4.97
N ALA A 45 5.42 9.50 4.31
CA ALA A 45 5.77 10.06 3.02
C ALA A 45 7.07 10.85 3.08
N GLN A 46 7.27 11.68 4.11
CA GLN A 46 8.52 12.41 4.31
C GLN A 46 9.73 11.47 4.34
N THR A 47 9.63 10.39 5.11
CA THR A 47 10.70 9.40 5.22
C THR A 47 10.86 8.65 3.92
N PHE A 48 9.77 8.16 3.31
CA PHE A 48 9.72 7.39 2.06
C PHE A 48 10.38 8.13 0.89
N LEU A 49 10.20 9.45 0.80
CA LEU A 49 10.71 10.28 -0.30
C LEU A 49 12.24 10.48 -0.27
N ALA A 50 12.90 10.24 0.87
CA ALA A 50 14.33 10.52 1.06
C ALA A 50 15.27 9.97 -0.05
N PRO A 51 15.09 8.74 -0.58
CA PRO A 51 15.96 8.22 -1.64
C PRO A 51 15.75 8.87 -3.01
N PHE A 52 14.68 9.67 -3.18
CA PHE A 52 14.34 10.34 -4.43
C PHE A 52 14.69 11.83 -4.41
N GLU A 53 15.24 12.36 -3.32
CA GLU A 53 15.59 13.80 -3.23
C GLU A 53 16.69 14.20 -4.21
N ASP A 54 17.59 13.27 -4.56
CA ASP A 54 18.66 13.46 -5.54
C ASP A 54 18.13 13.73 -6.97
N LEU A 55 16.83 13.50 -7.21
CA LEU A 55 16.18 13.90 -8.46
C LEU A 55 15.94 15.41 -8.54
N GLU A 56 15.99 16.12 -7.42
CA GLU A 56 15.77 17.56 -7.31
C GLU A 56 14.48 17.99 -8.05
N SER A 57 14.57 18.96 -8.97
CA SER A 57 13.44 19.47 -9.74
C SER A 57 12.79 18.43 -10.67
N LYS A 58 13.43 17.26 -10.87
CA LYS A 58 12.88 16.18 -11.67
C LYS A 58 11.85 15.33 -10.90
N LEU A 59 11.76 15.49 -9.58
CA LEU A 59 10.72 14.87 -8.75
C LEU A 59 9.55 15.83 -8.56
N ARG A 60 8.33 15.32 -8.74
CA ARG A 60 7.08 16.00 -8.40
C ARG A 60 6.33 15.19 -7.35
N VAL A 61 6.00 15.83 -6.23
CA VAL A 61 5.17 15.25 -5.16
C VAL A 61 3.80 15.92 -5.14
N ILE A 62 2.76 15.12 -5.22
CA ILE A 62 1.37 15.56 -5.32
C ILE A 62 0.56 15.06 -4.13
N PHE A 63 -0.13 15.97 -3.47
CA PHE A 63 -1.07 15.70 -2.39
C PHE A 63 -2.53 15.84 -2.87
N PRO A 64 -3.51 15.30 -2.11
CA PRO A 64 -4.91 15.30 -2.52
C PRO A 64 -5.51 16.71 -2.64
N ASP A 65 -4.98 17.66 -1.87
CA ASP A 65 -5.42 19.05 -1.89
C ASP A 65 -4.30 20.05 -1.53
N ALA A 66 -4.58 21.33 -1.73
CA ALA A 66 -3.66 22.43 -1.47
C ALA A 66 -3.28 22.58 0.02
N GLY A 67 -4.19 22.23 0.93
CA GLY A 67 -3.97 22.27 2.38
C GLY A 67 -3.00 21.19 2.84
N ALA A 68 -3.18 19.95 2.39
CA ALA A 68 -2.25 18.85 2.64
C ALA A 68 -0.85 19.16 2.06
N ALA A 69 -0.78 19.72 0.85
CA ALA A 69 0.49 20.15 0.26
C ALA A 69 1.16 21.30 1.04
N ALA A 70 0.37 22.28 1.50
CA ALA A 70 0.89 23.39 2.31
C ALA A 70 1.40 22.91 3.67
N LEU A 71 0.69 21.96 4.28
CA LEU A 71 1.09 21.31 5.53
C LEU A 71 2.42 20.57 5.36
N ALA A 72 2.55 19.77 4.29
CA ALA A 72 3.80 19.09 3.97
C ALA A 72 4.97 20.06 3.79
N ARG A 73 4.79 21.15 3.01
CA ARG A 73 5.84 22.17 2.83
C ARG A 73 6.24 22.83 4.15
N ARG A 74 5.29 23.08 5.05
CA ARG A 74 5.56 23.66 6.36
C ARG A 74 6.37 22.70 7.24
N ASP A 75 5.95 21.44 7.30
CA ASP A 75 6.50 20.45 8.24
C ASP A 75 7.81 19.84 7.74
N TRP A 76 8.01 19.73 6.42
CA TRP A 76 9.19 19.10 5.82
C TRP A 76 10.32 20.08 5.52
N GLY A 77 10.06 21.39 5.63
CA GLY A 77 11.01 22.45 5.29
C GLY A 77 11.22 22.59 3.77
N GLU A 78 12.30 23.29 3.41
CA GLU A 78 12.68 23.43 2.01
C GLU A 78 13.10 22.09 1.42
N LYS A 79 12.54 21.76 0.25
CA LYS A 79 12.83 20.54 -0.50
C LYS A 79 13.32 20.89 -1.90
N PRO A 80 14.24 20.09 -2.49
CA PRO A 80 14.77 20.36 -3.82
C PRO A 80 13.79 20.02 -4.95
N TYR A 81 12.62 19.47 -4.60
CA TYR A 81 11.57 19.04 -5.50
C TYR A 81 10.25 19.78 -5.23
N ALA A 82 9.36 19.78 -6.22
CA ALA A 82 8.08 20.47 -6.11
C ALA A 82 7.05 19.65 -5.32
N ILE A 83 6.47 20.26 -4.28
CA ILE A 83 5.30 19.73 -3.55
C ILE A 83 4.08 20.56 -3.93
N ARG A 84 3.00 19.93 -4.42
CA ARG A 84 1.75 20.59 -4.83
C ARG A 84 0.50 19.80 -4.42
N GLY A 85 -0.62 20.50 -4.33
CA GLY A 85 -1.94 19.86 -4.34
C GLY A 85 -2.33 19.50 -5.78
N ILE A 86 -3.12 18.44 -5.95
CA ILE A 86 -3.48 17.93 -7.28
C ILE A 86 -4.29 18.94 -8.12
N ARG A 87 -5.03 19.85 -7.46
CA ARG A 87 -5.83 20.92 -8.07
C ARG A 87 -5.18 22.30 -7.96
N ASP A 88 -3.89 22.38 -7.61
CA ASP A 88 -3.18 23.66 -7.55
C ASP A 88 -3.16 24.34 -8.93
N MET A 89 -3.16 25.68 -8.96
CA MET A 89 -2.89 26.42 -10.19
C MET A 89 -1.47 26.07 -10.68
N ASN A 90 -1.32 25.69 -11.95
CA ASN A 90 -0.09 25.17 -12.56
C ASN A 90 0.33 23.77 -12.04
N SER A 91 -0.65 22.88 -11.86
CA SER A 91 -0.39 21.48 -11.52
C SER A 91 0.14 20.65 -12.70
N GLU A 92 0.17 21.22 -13.91
CA GLU A 92 0.73 20.60 -15.12
C GLU A 92 2.16 20.04 -14.90
N ILE A 93 2.38 18.82 -15.40
CA ILE A 93 3.69 18.17 -15.32
C ILE A 93 4.68 18.90 -16.21
N GLN A 94 5.79 19.33 -15.63
CA GLN A 94 6.84 20.06 -16.34
C GLN A 94 7.72 19.10 -17.17
N PRO A 95 8.37 19.58 -18.26
CA PRO A 95 9.20 18.73 -19.12
C PRO A 95 10.38 18.06 -18.41
N GLU A 96 10.98 18.73 -17.43
CA GLU A 96 12.12 18.23 -16.64
C GLU A 96 11.73 17.16 -15.63
N GLU A 97 10.44 17.01 -15.33
CA GLU A 97 9.95 16.06 -14.32
C GLU A 97 9.95 14.65 -14.87
N THR A 98 10.70 13.77 -14.20
CA THR A 98 10.90 12.38 -14.61
C THR A 98 10.24 11.38 -13.68
N LEU A 99 9.88 11.77 -12.44
CA LEU A 99 9.18 10.92 -11.48
C LEU A 99 8.07 11.71 -10.79
N ILE A 100 6.86 11.16 -10.77
CA ILE A 100 5.71 11.75 -10.10
C ILE A 100 5.26 10.82 -8.98
N ILE A 101 5.14 11.34 -7.75
CA ILE A 101 4.70 10.59 -6.58
C ILE A 101 3.44 11.23 -6.01
N PHE A 102 2.34 10.49 -5.98
CA PHE A 102 1.12 10.89 -5.30
C PHE A 102 1.14 10.37 -3.87
N VAL A 103 0.79 11.22 -2.90
CA VAL A 103 0.69 10.87 -1.49
C VAL A 103 -0.77 10.86 -1.09
N GLU A 104 -1.25 9.69 -0.64
CA GLU A 104 -2.61 9.45 -0.15
C GLU A 104 -3.75 9.95 -1.07
N PRO A 105 -3.69 9.77 -2.42
CA PRO A 105 -4.82 10.17 -3.26
C PRO A 105 -6.05 9.33 -2.94
N SER A 106 -7.24 9.92 -3.00
CA SER A 106 -8.49 9.24 -2.65
C SER A 106 -9.43 9.05 -3.85
N SER A 107 -10.55 8.35 -3.64
CA SER A 107 -11.62 8.22 -4.61
C SER A 107 -12.15 9.57 -5.13
N VAL A 108 -11.99 10.66 -4.38
CA VAL A 108 -12.40 12.01 -4.77
C VAL A 108 -11.51 12.57 -5.89
N GLU A 109 -10.24 12.15 -5.94
CA GLU A 109 -9.23 12.65 -6.88
C GLU A 109 -8.96 11.68 -8.05
N VAL A 110 -9.71 10.57 -8.15
CA VAL A 110 -9.46 9.51 -9.14
C VAL A 110 -9.33 10.05 -10.56
N GLN A 111 -10.21 10.97 -10.95
CA GLN A 111 -10.22 11.51 -12.32
C GLN A 111 -8.99 12.36 -12.58
N GLU A 112 -8.57 13.17 -11.61
CA GLU A 112 -7.37 13.97 -11.69
C GLU A 112 -6.12 13.09 -11.72
N VAL A 113 -6.03 12.06 -10.88
CA VAL A 113 -4.89 11.11 -10.92
C VAL A 113 -4.83 10.41 -12.28
N GLU A 114 -5.96 9.99 -12.85
CA GLU A 114 -6.03 9.38 -14.19
C GLU A 114 -5.56 10.37 -15.29
N ALA A 115 -5.98 11.63 -15.21
CA ALA A 115 -5.53 12.68 -16.13
C ALA A 115 -4.02 12.96 -16.02
N PHE A 116 -3.49 13.05 -14.80
CA PHE A 116 -2.06 13.16 -14.55
C PHE A 116 -1.29 11.96 -15.10
N CYS A 117 -1.83 10.76 -14.91
CA CYS A 117 -1.23 9.55 -15.43
C CYS A 117 -1.13 9.61 -16.96
N THR A 118 -2.17 10.07 -17.62
CA THR A 118 -2.18 10.28 -19.07
C THR A 118 -1.14 11.30 -19.50
N ALA A 119 -1.06 12.45 -18.80
CA ALA A 119 -0.10 13.50 -19.08
C ALA A 119 1.36 13.07 -18.81
N ALA A 120 1.59 12.20 -17.83
CA ALA A 120 2.91 11.68 -17.50
C ALA A 120 3.48 10.82 -18.65
N GLY A 121 2.63 10.19 -19.47
CA GLY A 121 3.08 9.30 -20.54
C GLY A 121 3.90 8.15 -19.98
N ASP A 122 5.14 8.02 -20.46
CA ASP A 122 6.09 6.98 -20.05
C ASP A 122 6.83 7.29 -18.74
N ARG A 123 6.68 8.52 -18.20
CA ARG A 123 7.31 8.92 -16.94
C ARG A 123 6.71 8.11 -15.78
N PRO A 124 7.55 7.50 -14.92
CA PRO A 124 7.03 6.74 -13.79
C PRO A 124 6.14 7.55 -12.85
N VAL A 125 5.06 6.89 -12.41
CA VAL A 125 4.12 7.38 -11.41
C VAL A 125 4.02 6.38 -10.27
N VAL A 126 4.24 6.86 -9.04
CA VAL A 126 4.11 6.07 -7.81
C VAL A 126 2.93 6.60 -7.00
N LEU A 127 2.04 5.71 -6.58
CA LEU A 127 0.99 6.00 -5.61
C LEU A 127 1.42 5.48 -4.25
N LEU A 128 1.69 6.40 -3.31
CA LEU A 128 1.96 6.08 -1.92
C LEU A 128 0.66 6.12 -1.12
N ASN A 129 0.30 4.99 -0.52
CA ASN A 129 -0.89 4.78 0.30
C ASN A 129 -2.20 5.29 -0.36
N PRO A 130 -2.48 4.94 -1.64
CA PRO A 130 -3.72 5.36 -2.29
C PRO A 130 -4.97 4.78 -1.61
N ARG A 131 -6.05 5.55 -1.63
CA ARG A 131 -7.41 5.15 -1.21
C ARG A 131 -8.40 5.38 -2.36
N LEU A 132 -8.04 4.89 -3.55
CA LEU A 132 -8.78 5.15 -4.79
C LEU A 132 -10.07 4.31 -4.92
N GLU A 133 -10.18 3.23 -4.14
CA GLU A 133 -11.40 2.44 -4.04
C GLU A 133 -12.07 2.70 -2.70
N ASP A 134 -13.13 3.51 -2.72
CA ASP A 134 -14.02 3.65 -1.57
C ASP A 134 -15.36 2.98 -1.90
N VAL A 135 -15.73 1.98 -1.09
CA VAL A 135 -17.02 1.29 -1.19
C VAL A 135 -18.18 2.26 -0.95
N ALA A 136 -18.00 3.31 -0.14
CA ALA A 136 -19.03 4.31 0.10
C ALA A 136 -19.19 5.31 -1.07
N THR A 137 -18.08 5.72 -1.71
CA THR A 137 -18.10 6.70 -2.81
C THR A 137 -18.30 6.08 -4.20
N ILE A 138 -17.75 4.90 -4.46
CA ILE A 138 -17.72 4.26 -5.79
C ILE A 138 -18.66 3.04 -5.85
N GLY A 139 -18.92 2.40 -4.71
CA GLY A 139 -19.76 1.20 -4.61
C GLY A 139 -19.10 -0.07 -5.14
N ILE A 140 -19.66 -1.22 -4.75
CA ILE A 140 -19.31 -2.56 -5.30
C ILE A 140 -19.92 -2.82 -6.69
N GLY A 141 -20.58 -1.81 -7.27
CA GLY A 141 -21.33 -1.90 -8.50
C GLY A 141 -20.48 -1.76 -9.76
N TYR A 142 -21.15 -1.50 -10.89
CA TYR A 142 -20.54 -1.39 -12.21
C TYR A 142 -19.43 -0.32 -12.29
N ALA A 143 -19.65 0.86 -11.69
CA ALA A 143 -18.68 1.96 -11.72
C ALA A 143 -17.33 1.58 -11.08
N GLY A 144 -17.35 0.90 -9.93
CA GLY A 144 -16.12 0.45 -9.26
C GLY A 144 -15.39 -0.68 -9.99
N ARG A 145 -16.11 -1.54 -10.71
CA ARG A 145 -15.48 -2.55 -11.59
C ARG A 145 -14.83 -1.88 -12.80
N GLN A 146 -15.53 -0.95 -13.44
CA GLN A 146 -15.02 -0.21 -14.59
C GLN A 146 -13.76 0.59 -14.24
N LEU A 147 -13.73 1.25 -13.07
CA LEU A 147 -12.54 1.97 -12.62
C LEU A 147 -11.35 1.02 -12.42
N ARG A 148 -11.58 -0.14 -11.80
CA ARG A 148 -10.56 -1.17 -11.63
C ARG A 148 -9.97 -1.62 -12.95
N GLU A 149 -10.82 -1.99 -13.89
CA GLU A 149 -10.39 -2.50 -15.19
C GLU A 149 -9.68 -1.44 -16.03
N ARG A 150 -10.19 -0.19 -16.01
CA ARG A 150 -9.67 0.90 -16.85
C ARG A 150 -8.40 1.55 -16.30
N PHE A 151 -8.26 1.65 -14.98
CA PHE A 151 -7.24 2.51 -14.37
C PHE A 151 -6.43 1.82 -13.28
N LEU A 152 -7.06 1.22 -12.27
CA LEU A 152 -6.31 0.68 -11.12
C LEU A 152 -5.51 -0.57 -11.47
N SER A 153 -5.98 -1.35 -12.45
CA SER A 153 -5.27 -2.52 -13.01
C SER A 153 -3.94 -2.16 -13.68
N LEU A 154 -3.72 -0.88 -14.00
CA LEU A 154 -2.49 -0.40 -14.62
C LEU A 154 -1.33 -0.28 -13.64
N PHE A 155 -1.59 -0.36 -12.33
CA PHE A 155 -0.58 -0.20 -11.30
C PHE A 155 -0.10 -1.55 -10.75
N ASP A 156 1.20 -1.74 -10.74
CA ASP A 156 1.86 -2.85 -10.09
C ASP A 156 2.08 -2.55 -8.60
N SER A 157 1.65 -3.47 -7.74
CA SER A 157 1.95 -3.38 -6.31
C SER A 157 3.40 -3.78 -6.06
N CYS A 158 4.28 -2.79 -5.88
CA CYS A 158 5.68 -3.02 -5.56
C CYS A 158 5.89 -3.30 -4.07
N TYR A 159 5.05 -2.71 -3.20
CA TYR A 159 5.08 -2.96 -1.78
C TYR A 159 3.66 -2.95 -1.19
N TYR A 160 3.32 -3.96 -0.41
CA TYR A 160 2.05 -4.09 0.28
C TYR A 160 2.30 -4.74 1.64
N LEU A 161 1.83 -4.11 2.70
CA LEU A 161 1.87 -4.69 4.03
C LEU A 161 0.54 -4.43 4.74
N ARG A 162 -0.21 -5.51 4.94
CA ARG A 162 -1.49 -5.48 5.65
C ARG A 162 -1.52 -6.51 6.76
N PRO A 163 -1.33 -6.06 8.00
CA PRO A 163 -1.65 -6.86 9.16
C PRO A 163 -3.15 -7.04 9.28
N MET A 164 -3.56 -8.22 9.72
CA MET A 164 -4.94 -8.56 10.05
C MET A 164 -4.96 -9.47 11.27
N GLU A 165 -6.15 -9.81 11.73
CA GLU A 165 -6.30 -10.71 12.88
C GLU A 165 -5.68 -12.08 12.57
N GLY A 166 -4.58 -12.40 13.27
CA GLY A 166 -3.86 -13.68 13.16
C GLY A 166 -3.05 -13.89 11.88
N ALA A 167 -2.95 -12.90 10.98
CA ALA A 167 -2.22 -13.06 9.72
C ALA A 167 -1.67 -11.74 9.17
N VAL A 168 -0.74 -11.83 8.22
CA VAL A 168 -0.20 -10.69 7.46
C VAL A 168 -0.18 -11.04 5.98
N ILE A 169 -0.73 -10.15 5.14
CA ILE A 169 -0.49 -10.18 3.70
C ILE A 169 0.67 -9.25 3.39
N PHE A 170 1.67 -9.77 2.69
CA PHE A 170 2.89 -9.07 2.39
C PHE A 170 3.25 -9.18 0.91
N ARG A 171 3.74 -8.09 0.35
CA ARG A 171 4.33 -8.01 -0.99
C ARG A 171 5.52 -7.08 -0.89
N CYS A 172 6.70 -7.53 -1.29
CA CYS A 172 7.89 -6.69 -1.36
C CYS A 172 8.68 -7.07 -2.61
N TYR A 173 8.69 -6.18 -3.60
CA TYR A 173 9.34 -6.44 -4.88
C TYR A 173 10.82 -6.81 -4.66
N PRO A 174 11.34 -7.85 -5.33
CA PRO A 174 10.73 -8.66 -6.39
C PRO A 174 9.97 -9.92 -5.90
N SER A 175 9.85 -10.14 -4.59
CA SER A 175 9.18 -11.32 -4.04
C SER A 175 7.69 -11.37 -4.43
N PRO A 176 7.09 -12.58 -4.59
CA PRO A 176 5.66 -12.73 -4.86
C PRO A 176 4.80 -12.23 -3.70
N TRP A 177 3.49 -12.35 -3.83
CA TRP A 177 2.59 -12.15 -2.70
C TRP A 177 2.81 -13.27 -1.68
N GLN A 178 2.83 -12.91 -0.41
CA GLN A 178 3.11 -13.80 0.70
C GLN A 178 2.01 -13.67 1.75
N VAL A 179 1.63 -14.78 2.35
CA VAL A 179 0.71 -14.83 3.48
C VAL A 179 1.44 -15.44 4.66
N PHE A 180 1.47 -14.71 5.76
CA PHE A 180 2.02 -15.16 7.03
C PHE A 180 0.90 -15.40 8.03
N LEU A 181 1.05 -16.44 8.86
CA LEU A 181 0.15 -16.79 9.95
C LEU A 181 0.86 -16.55 11.28
N GLU A 182 0.14 -15.98 12.24
CA GLU A 182 0.62 -15.80 13.61
C GLU A 182 0.55 -17.13 14.37
N GLY A 183 1.66 -17.54 14.97
CA GLY A 183 1.75 -18.68 15.87
C GLY A 183 1.26 -18.36 17.28
N GLU A 184 1.17 -19.39 18.13
CA GLU A 184 0.78 -19.23 19.54
C GLU A 184 1.79 -18.40 20.37
N ASP A 185 3.04 -18.36 19.91
CA ASP A 185 4.14 -17.57 20.47
C ASP A 185 4.14 -16.11 19.98
N GLY A 186 3.24 -15.75 19.07
CA GLY A 186 3.16 -14.43 18.43
C GLY A 186 4.13 -14.25 17.26
N GLU A 187 4.89 -15.30 16.88
CA GLU A 187 5.79 -15.26 15.73
C GLU A 187 5.04 -15.51 14.43
N TYR A 188 5.45 -14.83 13.36
CA TYR A 188 4.82 -14.97 12.05
C TYR A 188 5.56 -15.98 11.17
N THR A 189 4.84 -16.99 10.68
CA THR A 189 5.37 -18.02 9.76
C THR A 189 4.77 -17.88 8.38
N LEU A 190 5.59 -17.95 7.33
CA LEU A 190 5.13 -17.96 5.94
C LEU A 190 4.32 -19.24 5.66
N ILE A 191 3.06 -19.11 5.24
CA ILE A 191 2.18 -20.24 4.94
C ILE A 191 1.90 -20.41 3.44
N ALA A 192 2.03 -19.34 2.65
CA ALA A 192 1.74 -19.38 1.22
C ALA A 192 2.46 -18.27 0.45
N GLU A 193 2.83 -18.59 -0.78
CA GLU A 193 3.23 -17.62 -1.81
C GLU A 193 2.24 -17.67 -2.98
N GLN A 194 1.88 -16.52 -3.55
CA GLN A 194 0.91 -16.38 -4.63
C GLN A 194 1.43 -15.43 -5.71
N PRO A 195 1.13 -15.69 -6.99
CA PRO A 195 1.50 -14.78 -8.08
C PRO A 195 0.70 -13.47 -8.05
N SER A 196 -0.52 -13.50 -7.49
CA SER A 196 -1.43 -12.36 -7.37
C SER A 196 -1.88 -12.16 -5.92
N LYS A 197 -2.44 -10.99 -5.62
CA LYS A 197 -2.92 -10.62 -4.28
C LYS A 197 -4.01 -11.58 -3.81
N PRO A 198 -3.79 -12.36 -2.73
CA PRO A 198 -4.84 -13.20 -2.18
C PRO A 198 -5.91 -12.33 -1.50
N ILE A 199 -7.17 -12.51 -1.89
CA ILE A 199 -8.33 -11.79 -1.35
C ILE A 199 -9.53 -12.73 -1.20
N GLY A 200 -10.51 -12.35 -0.38
CA GLY A 200 -11.78 -13.06 -0.25
C GLY A 200 -11.61 -14.56 0.02
N ASP A 201 -12.29 -15.39 -0.76
CA ASP A 201 -12.31 -16.85 -0.59
C ASP A 201 -10.92 -17.48 -0.76
N ASP A 202 -10.07 -16.94 -1.65
CA ASP A 202 -8.71 -17.45 -1.84
C ASP A 202 -7.86 -17.28 -0.58
N LEU A 203 -7.93 -16.11 0.05
CA LEU A 203 -7.23 -15.86 1.31
C LEU A 203 -7.79 -16.76 2.42
N THR A 204 -9.12 -16.85 2.54
CA THR A 204 -9.79 -17.71 3.53
C THR A 204 -9.35 -19.16 3.40
N ARG A 205 -9.29 -19.67 2.17
CA ARG A 205 -8.84 -21.04 1.88
C ARG A 205 -7.40 -21.27 2.32
N LEU A 206 -6.48 -20.33 2.03
CA LEU A 206 -5.07 -20.45 2.44
C LEU A 206 -4.94 -20.51 3.97
N LEU A 207 -5.70 -19.67 4.68
CA LEU A 207 -5.70 -19.65 6.15
C LEU A 207 -6.26 -20.95 6.74
N MET A 208 -7.42 -21.42 6.26
CA MET A 208 -8.04 -22.68 6.74
C MET A 208 -7.16 -23.90 6.49
N GLN A 209 -6.46 -23.94 5.35
CA GLN A 209 -5.51 -25.02 5.03
C GLN A 209 -4.33 -25.03 6.00
N ALA A 210 -3.83 -23.86 6.40
CA ALA A 210 -2.72 -23.73 7.33
C ALA A 210 -3.10 -24.05 8.78
N THR A 211 -4.33 -23.73 9.21
CA THR A 211 -4.81 -24.01 10.59
C THR A 211 -5.37 -25.41 10.80
N GLY A 212 -5.50 -26.22 9.73
CA GLY A 212 -6.02 -27.58 9.82
C GLY A 212 -7.54 -27.68 9.99
N GLU A 213 -8.28 -26.57 9.85
CA GLU A 213 -9.76 -26.54 9.91
C GLU A 213 -10.43 -27.06 8.62
N GLY A 214 -9.66 -27.57 7.65
CA GLY A 214 -10.11 -28.07 6.35
C GLY A 214 -10.46 -29.57 6.27
N GLY A 215 -10.73 -30.24 7.39
CA GLY A 215 -11.03 -31.68 7.42
C GLY A 215 -12.53 -32.02 7.52
N ASN A 216 -13.11 -32.44 6.38
CA ASN A 216 -14.40 -33.14 6.19
C ASN A 216 -15.71 -32.43 6.57
N GLU A 217 -16.54 -32.19 5.54
CA GLU A 217 -18.00 -32.19 5.67
C GLU A 217 -18.47 -33.56 6.18
N SER A 218 -18.70 -33.66 7.49
CA SER A 218 -19.58 -34.66 8.07
C SER A 218 -20.41 -34.01 9.15
N ASP A 219 -21.73 -34.02 8.90
CA ASP A 219 -22.83 -33.55 9.74
C ASP A 219 -22.63 -33.88 11.24
N THR A 220 -22.36 -32.89 12.08
CA THR A 220 -22.60 -32.95 13.53
C THR A 220 -22.68 -31.55 14.14
N PRO A 221 -23.54 -31.29 15.14
CA PRO A 221 -23.84 -29.93 15.59
C PRO A 221 -22.64 -29.29 16.29
N ILE A 222 -22.25 -28.12 15.80
CA ILE A 222 -21.11 -27.33 16.27
C ILE A 222 -21.41 -26.83 17.69
N THR A 223 -20.59 -27.23 18.65
CA THR A 223 -20.52 -26.56 19.96
C THR A 223 -19.56 -25.38 19.82
N PRO A 224 -19.91 -24.15 20.27
CA PRO A 224 -19.06 -22.99 20.08
C PRO A 224 -17.83 -23.09 20.99
N VAL A 225 -16.67 -23.40 20.42
CA VAL A 225 -15.39 -23.28 21.12
C VAL A 225 -15.12 -21.80 21.32
N ARG A 226 -15.16 -21.37 22.59
CA ARG A 226 -14.83 -20.01 23.00
C ARG A 226 -13.33 -19.76 22.74
N LYS A 227 -13.03 -18.91 21.76
CA LYS A 227 -11.67 -18.43 21.46
C LYS A 227 -11.24 -17.38 22.51
N PRO A 228 -10.11 -17.54 23.23
CA PRO A 228 -9.56 -16.47 24.04
C PRO A 228 -8.73 -15.51 23.16
N GLY A 229 -9.17 -14.26 23.03
CA GLY A 229 -8.31 -13.08 22.85
C GLY A 229 -7.51 -12.90 21.55
N LEU A 230 -8.10 -13.09 20.37
CA LEU A 230 -7.43 -12.92 19.06
C LEU A 230 -7.16 -11.45 18.64
N LEU A 231 -7.74 -10.47 19.34
CA LEU A 231 -7.46 -9.04 19.12
C LEU A 231 -6.09 -8.60 19.64
N SER A 232 -5.43 -9.39 20.49
CA SER A 232 -4.14 -9.02 21.09
C SER A 232 -2.97 -9.15 20.10
N GLY A 233 -3.03 -10.11 19.17
CA GLY A 233 -1.97 -10.33 18.18
C GLY A 233 -1.76 -9.15 17.25
N LEU A 234 -2.86 -8.63 16.67
CA LEU A 234 -2.82 -7.39 15.89
C LEU A 234 -2.32 -6.20 16.73
N GLN A 235 -2.74 -6.07 18.00
CA GLN A 235 -2.22 -5.01 18.88
C GLN A 235 -0.74 -5.17 19.17
N ASN A 236 -0.23 -6.40 19.32
CA ASN A 236 1.18 -6.67 19.59
C ASN A 236 2.05 -6.41 18.36
N PHE A 237 1.61 -6.84 17.18
CA PHE A 237 2.28 -6.51 15.93
C PHE A 237 2.28 -5.01 15.68
N LEU A 238 1.15 -4.32 15.85
CA LEU A 238 1.08 -2.86 15.73
C LEU A 238 1.90 -2.14 16.80
N ARG A 239 1.98 -2.69 18.02
CA ARG A 239 2.86 -2.17 19.07
C ARG A 239 4.33 -2.32 18.71
N ALA A 240 4.74 -3.48 18.20
CA ALA A 240 6.09 -3.69 17.70
C ALA A 240 6.42 -2.72 16.57
N LEU A 241 5.42 -2.43 15.71
CA LEU A 241 5.53 -1.43 14.65
C LEU A 241 5.55 0.03 15.10
N SER A 242 5.00 0.34 16.28
CA SER A 242 4.87 1.71 16.79
C SER A 242 6.03 2.18 17.68
N GLN A 243 7.00 1.30 17.97
CA GLN A 243 8.18 1.62 18.79
C GLN A 243 9.31 2.21 17.96
#